data_AF-A0A7X6T6D6-F1
#
_entry.id   AF-A0A7X6T6D6-F1
#
_cell.length_a   1.000
_cell.length_b   1.000
_cell.length_c   1.000
_cell.angle_alpha   90.00
_cell.angle_beta   90.00
_cell.angle_gamma   90.00
#
_symmetry.space_group_name_H-M   'P 1'
#
loop_
_entity.id
_entity.type
_entity.pdbx_description
1 polymer ?
#
loop_
_entity_poly.entity_id
_entity_poly.type
_entity_poly.pdbx_seq_one_letter_code
_entity_poly.pdbx_strand_id
1 'polypeptide(L)'
;MKFEQVTLENTDYWRSIILFGKNVASYKFALAKTLLELKPESGQLLKLSDIAPLYSNNISEHLKLADRQGTSPSSKFLDDCRKYNIGKIDQNELVESTLRYGFVNVIDAFHIVGSTEIPIRFYIDERKDNNGIRITDEFSELILTDQSKVLPHETESRWRLVETAWDLGISRSLLSIHHNEEDDKLIALMTNNRRKTVTGSREALNGYQKGRCFYCGTNITAKEDGINNVDVDHFFPHVLKENVLGTNVDGIWNLVLACSNCNRGTQGKFDKIPTLKYLKKLYRRNEYLINSHHPLRETLIGQTGRTANNRAKFLNNSYNKAIVALIHTWEPSSRLI
;
A
#
# COMPACT_ATOMS: atom_id res chain seq x y z
N MET A 1 8.79 -33.75 -4.11
CA MET A 1 8.53 -32.30 -4.24
C MET A 1 9.82 -31.59 -3.87
N LYS A 2 10.47 -30.89 -4.81
CA LYS A 2 11.66 -30.09 -4.49
C LYS A 2 11.19 -28.72 -4.01
N PHE A 3 11.71 -28.29 -2.87
CA PHE A 3 11.50 -26.93 -2.39
C PHE A 3 12.58 -26.06 -3.02
N GLU A 4 12.18 -25.05 -3.78
CA GLU A 4 13.08 -24.05 -4.35
C GLU A 4 12.93 -22.75 -3.56
N GLN A 5 14.06 -22.17 -3.16
CA GLN A 5 14.08 -20.87 -2.52
C GLN A 5 14.01 -19.78 -3.59
N VAL A 6 13.09 -18.83 -3.40
CA VAL A 6 12.96 -17.67 -4.29
C VAL A 6 14.12 -16.71 -4.02
N THR A 7 14.78 -16.25 -5.08
CA THR A 7 15.74 -15.14 -5.00
C THR A 7 14.99 -13.83 -4.78
N LEU A 8 15.35 -13.10 -3.73
CA LEU A 8 14.74 -11.82 -3.39
C LEU A 8 15.40 -10.67 -4.17
N GLU A 9 14.58 -9.72 -4.63
CA GLU A 9 15.05 -8.47 -5.23
C GLU A 9 15.08 -7.33 -4.20
N ASN A 10 15.79 -6.24 -4.50
CA ASN A 10 15.82 -5.03 -3.64
C ASN A 10 14.40 -4.51 -3.35
N THR A 11 13.46 -4.66 -4.29
CA THR A 11 12.05 -4.29 -4.10
C THR A 11 11.35 -5.13 -3.02
N ASP A 12 11.71 -6.41 -2.87
CA ASP A 12 11.15 -7.28 -1.84
C ASP A 12 11.65 -6.89 -0.44
N TYR A 13 12.94 -6.56 -0.32
CA TYR A 13 13.50 -6.06 0.94
C TYR A 13 12.90 -4.71 1.34
N TRP A 14 12.77 -3.77 0.39
CA TRP A 14 12.13 -2.47 0.66
C TRP A 14 10.69 -2.64 1.13
N ARG A 15 9.88 -3.44 0.42
CA ARG A 15 8.51 -3.77 0.83
C ARG A 15 8.47 -4.41 2.21
N SER A 16 9.43 -5.30 2.50
CA SER A 16 9.51 -5.96 3.80
C SER A 16 9.72 -4.97 4.94
N ILE A 17 10.62 -4.00 4.77
CA ILE A 17 10.86 -2.90 5.72
C ILE A 17 9.57 -2.13 6.02
N ILE A 18 8.82 -1.74 4.99
CA ILE A 18 7.61 -0.92 5.12
C ILE A 18 6.44 -1.72 5.71
N LEU A 19 6.30 -2.98 5.32
CA LEU A 19 5.17 -3.82 5.71
C LEU A 19 5.35 -4.45 7.10
N PHE A 20 6.52 -5.02 7.37
CA PHE A 20 6.81 -5.85 8.54
C PHE A 20 7.78 -5.21 9.54
N GLY A 21 8.37 -4.06 9.20
CA GLY A 21 9.12 -3.26 10.16
C GLY A 21 8.27 -2.90 11.37
N LYS A 22 8.91 -2.76 12.53
CA LYS A 22 8.25 -2.30 13.76
C LYS A 22 7.82 -0.84 13.61
N ASN A 23 6.58 -0.63 13.18
CA ASN A 23 6.00 0.69 12.97
C ASN A 23 5.30 1.16 14.25
N VAL A 24 6.06 1.73 15.19
CA VAL A 24 5.53 2.36 16.44
C VAL A 24 5.24 3.85 16.27
N ALA A 25 5.78 4.47 15.22
CA ALA A 25 5.54 5.83 14.79
C ALA A 25 5.64 5.91 13.26
N SER A 26 5.13 6.98 12.67
CA SER A 26 5.11 7.20 11.22
C SER A 26 6.49 7.43 10.58
N TYR A 27 7.53 7.59 11.40
CA TYR A 27 8.88 7.98 10.99
C TYR A 27 9.48 7.11 9.89
N LYS A 28 9.26 5.80 9.94
CA LYS A 28 9.74 4.88 8.89
C LYS A 28 9.09 5.16 7.53
N PHE A 29 7.79 5.45 7.52
CA PHE A 29 7.08 5.83 6.29
C PHE A 29 7.56 7.19 5.76
N ALA A 30 7.75 8.15 6.66
CA ALA A 30 8.26 9.47 6.31
C ALA A 30 9.67 9.41 5.70
N LEU A 31 10.58 8.62 6.30
CA LEU A 31 11.93 8.45 5.76
C LEU A 31 11.90 7.74 4.41
N ALA A 32 11.13 6.67 4.28
CA ALA A 32 10.96 5.94 3.03
C ALA A 32 10.43 6.83 1.90
N LYS A 33 9.35 7.59 2.17
CA LYS A 33 8.76 8.53 1.23
C LYS A 33 9.77 9.61 0.82
N THR A 34 10.48 10.18 1.78
CA THR A 34 11.51 11.21 1.54
C THR A 34 12.62 10.68 0.63
N LEU A 35 13.16 9.49 0.88
CA LEU A 35 14.19 8.90 0.04
C LEU A 35 13.69 8.63 -1.39
N LEU A 36 12.47 8.10 -1.54
CA LEU A 36 11.87 7.83 -2.85
C LEU A 36 11.54 9.11 -3.64
N GLU A 37 11.29 10.23 -2.95
CA GLU A 37 11.07 11.54 -3.55
C GLU A 37 12.39 12.19 -3.98
N LEU A 38 13.43 12.11 -3.13
CA LEU A 38 14.75 12.68 -3.43
C LEU A 38 15.50 11.92 -4.54
N LYS A 39 15.29 10.60 -4.65
CA LYS A 39 15.97 9.72 -5.61
C LYS A 39 17.50 9.93 -5.68
N PRO A 40 18.19 9.90 -4.54
CA PRO A 40 19.62 10.13 -4.51
C PRO A 40 20.42 9.06 -5.29
N GLU A 41 21.58 9.47 -5.78
CA GLU A 41 22.51 8.60 -6.51
C GLU A 41 23.36 7.73 -5.57
N SER A 42 23.93 6.66 -6.10
CA SER A 42 24.81 5.79 -5.32
C SER A 42 26.04 6.55 -4.81
N GLY A 43 26.43 6.28 -3.57
CA GLY A 43 27.54 6.94 -2.90
C GLY A 43 27.24 8.38 -2.46
N GLN A 44 26.10 8.96 -2.84
CA GLN A 44 25.70 10.30 -2.44
C GLN A 44 25.55 10.36 -0.92
N LEU A 45 26.21 11.36 -0.31
CA LEU A 45 26.01 11.69 1.09
C LEU A 45 24.82 12.65 1.21
N LEU A 46 23.76 12.21 1.87
CA LEU A 46 22.65 13.07 2.23
C LEU A 46 22.83 13.55 3.67
N LYS A 47 23.02 14.86 3.86
CA LYS A 47 23.07 15.46 5.19
C LYS A 47 21.67 15.41 5.81
N LEU A 48 21.59 15.19 7.12
CA LEU A 48 20.30 15.18 7.81
C LEU A 48 19.58 16.54 7.71
N SER A 49 20.33 17.64 7.63
CA SER A 49 19.80 18.99 7.40
C SER A 49 19.05 19.12 6.09
N ASP A 50 19.48 18.38 5.06
CA ASP A 50 18.93 18.47 3.71
C ASP A 50 17.69 17.57 3.57
N ILE A 51 17.66 16.47 4.33
CA ILE A 51 16.52 15.54 4.41
C ILE A 51 15.41 16.10 5.31
N ALA A 52 15.77 16.83 6.37
CA ALA A 52 14.85 17.27 7.42
C ALA A 52 13.62 18.05 6.91
N PRO A 53 13.73 19.02 5.97
CA PRO A 53 12.57 19.77 5.48
C PRO A 53 11.51 18.85 4.86
N LEU A 54 11.91 17.95 3.96
CA LEU A 54 10.97 17.07 3.26
C LEU A 54 10.39 16.00 4.19
N TYR A 55 11.24 15.42 5.06
CA TYR A 55 10.83 14.44 6.05
C TYR A 55 9.79 14.97 7.04
N SER A 56 10.04 16.16 7.59
CA SER A 56 9.13 16.78 8.56
C SER A 56 7.85 17.30 7.93
N ASN A 57 7.93 17.82 6.69
CA ASN A 57 6.75 18.23 5.94
C ASN A 57 5.82 17.04 5.64
N ASN A 58 6.38 15.91 5.21
CA ASN A 58 5.63 14.68 5.01
C ASN A 58 4.85 14.28 6.27
N ILE A 59 5.47 14.34 7.46
CA ILE A 59 4.78 14.02 8.72
C ILE A 59 3.71 15.07 9.07
N SER A 60 4.03 16.35 8.84
CA SER A 60 3.16 17.48 9.16
C SER A 60 1.86 17.43 8.33
N GLU A 61 1.94 17.10 7.04
CA GLU A 61 0.75 16.89 6.20
C GLU A 61 -0.12 15.74 6.70
N HIS A 62 0.49 14.62 7.10
CA HIS A 62 -0.27 13.49 7.66
C HIS A 62 -0.92 13.81 9.01
N LEU A 63 -0.29 14.65 9.85
CA LEU A 63 -0.90 15.13 11.10
C LEU A 63 -2.18 15.94 10.88
N LYS A 64 -2.35 16.58 9.71
CA LYS A 64 -3.61 17.27 9.35
C LYS A 64 -4.75 16.29 9.07
N LEU A 65 -4.43 15.05 8.67
CA LEU A 65 -5.40 14.00 8.29
C LEU A 65 -5.72 13.06 9.47
N ALA A 66 -4.71 12.71 10.26
CA ALA A 66 -4.82 11.87 11.43
C ALA A 66 -3.86 12.39 12.50
N ASP A 67 -4.41 12.93 13.59
CA ASP A 67 -3.62 13.57 14.64
C ASP A 67 -2.72 12.56 15.36
N ARG A 68 -3.10 11.29 15.39
CA ARG A 68 -2.28 10.22 15.96
C ARG A 68 -1.36 9.57 14.94
N GLN A 69 -0.06 9.87 15.05
CA GLN A 69 1.01 9.37 14.17
C GLN A 69 1.98 8.37 14.86
N GLY A 70 1.52 7.75 15.95
CA GLY A 70 2.27 6.71 16.63
C GLY A 70 1.50 6.11 17.80
N THR A 71 2.08 5.10 18.43
CA THR A 71 1.47 4.41 19.57
C THR A 71 1.64 5.19 20.88
N SER A 72 2.74 5.95 21.01
CA SER A 72 3.03 6.78 22.18
C SER A 72 1.97 7.87 22.38
N PRO A 73 1.54 8.16 23.63
CA PRO A 73 0.60 9.24 23.90
C PRO A 73 1.19 10.63 23.64
N SER A 74 2.51 10.78 23.70
CA SER A 74 3.20 12.05 23.49
C SER A 74 4.46 11.89 22.66
N SER A 75 4.80 12.92 21.89
CA SER A 75 6.07 13.01 21.19
C SER A 75 6.40 14.47 20.91
N LYS A 76 7.53 14.94 21.47
CA LYS A 76 8.00 16.31 21.29
C LYS A 76 8.13 16.69 19.80
N PHE A 77 8.62 15.77 18.97
CA PHE A 77 8.74 16.01 17.53
C PHE A 77 7.37 16.18 16.86
N LEU A 78 6.42 15.28 17.13
CA LEU A 78 5.06 15.40 16.59
C LEU A 78 4.36 16.67 17.08
N ASP A 79 4.59 17.08 18.33
CA ASP A 79 4.05 18.33 18.87
C ASP A 79 4.61 19.56 18.15
N ASP A 80 5.88 19.54 17.76
CA ASP A 80 6.48 20.63 16.98
C ASP A 80 5.98 20.62 15.53
N CYS A 81 5.80 19.45 14.89
CA CYS A 81 5.10 19.36 13.60
C CYS A 81 3.66 19.93 13.68
N ARG A 82 2.93 19.67 14.77
CA ARG A 82 1.59 20.26 14.99
C ARG A 82 1.65 21.78 15.14
N LYS A 83 2.66 22.32 15.84
CA LYS A 83 2.87 23.77 15.95
C LYS A 83 3.16 24.40 14.60
N TYR A 84 3.98 23.75 13.79
CA TYR A 84 4.27 24.19 12.43
C TYR A 84 2.99 24.29 11.59
N ASN A 85 2.13 23.25 11.65
CA ASN A 85 0.85 23.23 10.95
C ASN A 85 -0.09 24.41 11.29
N ILE A 86 0.04 25.00 12.49
CA ILE A 86 -0.76 26.14 12.93
C ILE A 86 0.03 27.45 12.94
N GLY A 87 1.21 27.50 12.32
CA GLY A 87 2.04 28.70 12.18
C GLY A 87 2.68 29.19 13.48
N LYS A 88 2.79 28.34 14.51
CA LYS A 88 3.44 28.70 15.80
C LYS A 88 4.96 28.59 15.77
N ILE A 89 5.50 27.81 14.85
CA ILE A 89 6.94 27.74 14.58
C ILE A 89 7.15 27.83 13.07
N ASP A 90 8.30 28.33 12.65
CA ASP A 90 8.67 28.40 11.23
C ASP A 90 9.36 27.10 10.72
N GLN A 91 9.73 27.11 9.44
CA GLN A 91 10.39 25.97 8.80
C GLN A 91 11.77 25.67 9.40
N ASN A 92 12.52 26.69 9.82
CA ASN A 92 13.86 26.50 10.41
C ASN A 92 13.74 25.85 11.78
N GLU A 93 12.80 26.32 12.61
CA GLU A 93 12.49 25.72 13.92
C GLU A 93 12.02 24.26 13.77
N LEU A 94 11.21 23.96 12.75
CA LEU A 94 10.80 22.58 12.46
C LEU A 94 11.99 21.71 12.06
N VAL A 95 12.90 22.22 11.22
CA VAL A 95 14.12 21.51 10.82
C VAL A 95 15.00 21.22 12.04
N GLU A 96 15.24 22.20 12.92
CA GLU A 96 16.00 22.01 14.16
C GLU A 96 15.37 20.94 15.08
N SER A 97 14.04 20.97 15.24
CA SER A 97 13.32 19.93 15.98
C SER A 97 13.45 18.54 15.33
N THR A 98 13.44 18.49 14.00
CA THR A 98 13.61 17.25 13.22
C THR A 98 15.00 16.65 13.41
N LEU A 99 16.05 17.47 13.35
CA LEU A 99 17.42 17.05 13.59
C LEU A 99 17.60 16.50 15.01
N ARG A 100 16.99 17.15 15.99
CA ARG A 100 17.11 16.78 17.40
C ARG A 100 16.31 15.55 17.80
N TYR A 101 15.12 15.37 17.23
CA TYR A 101 14.15 14.38 17.71
C TYR A 101 13.59 13.47 16.62
N GLY A 102 13.50 13.94 15.37
CA GLY A 102 12.86 13.23 14.27
C GLY A 102 13.67 12.03 13.77
N PHE A 103 15.00 12.10 13.79
CA PHE A 103 15.88 11.04 13.28
C PHE A 103 16.41 10.07 14.34
N VAL A 104 16.14 10.32 15.63
CA VAL A 104 16.76 9.63 16.78
C VAL A 104 16.69 8.11 16.66
N ASN A 105 15.53 7.56 16.28
CA ASN A 105 15.32 6.11 16.25
C ASN A 105 15.17 5.54 14.84
N VAL A 106 14.74 6.34 13.87
CA VAL A 106 14.34 5.82 12.56
C VAL A 106 15.53 5.37 11.74
N ILE A 107 16.67 6.07 11.84
CA ILE A 107 17.87 5.74 11.06
C ILE A 107 18.43 4.38 11.49
N ASP A 108 18.43 4.10 12.80
CA ASP A 108 18.86 2.81 13.36
C ASP A 108 17.86 1.68 13.04
N ALA A 109 16.56 1.97 13.12
CA ALA A 109 15.51 0.96 13.03
C ALA A 109 15.01 0.69 11.61
N PHE A 110 15.45 1.45 10.59
CA PHE A 110 14.90 1.35 9.24
C PHE A 110 15.06 -0.05 8.66
N HIS A 111 16.28 -0.59 8.69
CA HIS A 111 16.64 -1.91 8.15
C HIS A 111 16.28 -3.09 9.07
N ILE A 112 15.60 -2.84 10.20
CA ILE A 112 15.15 -3.90 11.11
C ILE A 112 13.75 -4.39 10.72
N VAL A 113 13.65 -5.69 10.45
CA VAL A 113 12.40 -6.42 10.20
C VAL A 113 12.28 -7.56 11.22
N GLY A 114 11.15 -7.61 11.93
CA GLY A 114 11.02 -8.50 13.09
C GLY A 114 12.00 -8.09 14.19
N SER A 115 12.94 -8.97 14.53
CA SER A 115 13.99 -8.73 15.54
C SER A 115 15.39 -8.66 14.93
N THR A 116 15.53 -8.73 13.61
CA THR A 116 16.81 -8.84 12.92
C THR A 116 16.95 -7.79 11.84
N GLU A 117 18.19 -7.41 11.57
CA GLU A 117 18.53 -6.61 10.40
C GLU A 117 18.37 -7.42 9.12
N ILE A 118 17.90 -6.78 8.04
CA ILE A 118 17.86 -7.38 6.71
C ILE A 118 19.28 -7.48 6.10
N PRO A 119 19.55 -8.43 5.18
CA PRO A 119 20.91 -8.69 4.69
C PRO A 119 21.49 -7.60 3.76
N ILE A 120 20.69 -6.62 3.34
CA ILE A 120 21.12 -5.49 2.51
C ILE A 120 20.78 -4.17 3.22
N ARG A 121 21.49 -3.10 2.87
CA ARG A 121 21.18 -1.75 3.35
C ARG A 121 20.91 -0.84 2.15
N PHE A 122 20.00 0.10 2.33
CA PHE A 122 19.69 1.15 1.35
C PHE A 122 20.48 2.44 1.62
N TYR A 123 21.03 2.55 2.84
CA TYR A 123 21.97 3.59 3.22
C TYR A 123 22.89 3.10 4.35
N ILE A 124 24.07 3.71 4.43
CA ILE A 124 25.02 3.59 5.53
C ILE A 124 24.81 4.77 6.47
N ASP A 125 24.75 4.50 7.77
CA ASP A 125 24.64 5.54 8.79
C ASP A 125 26.01 6.19 9.00
N GLU A 126 26.12 7.46 8.61
CA GLU A 126 27.32 8.29 8.81
C GLU A 126 27.01 9.50 9.69
N ARG A 127 26.02 9.41 10.59
CA ARG A 127 25.62 10.52 11.46
C ARG A 127 26.77 11.04 12.32
N LYS A 128 27.66 10.15 12.78
CA LYS A 128 28.80 10.51 13.65
C LYS A 128 29.88 11.28 12.92
N ASP A 129 30.25 10.81 11.73
CA ASP A 129 31.40 11.35 11.00
C ASP A 129 30.99 12.48 10.05
N ASN A 130 29.78 12.38 9.48
CA ASN A 130 29.35 13.21 8.37
C ASN A 130 27.97 13.86 8.58
N ASN A 131 27.33 13.72 9.75
CA ASN A 131 25.99 14.28 10.03
C ASN A 131 24.95 13.89 8.96
N GLY A 132 25.02 12.67 8.44
CA GLY A 132 24.21 12.24 7.30
C GLY A 132 24.11 10.73 7.13
N ILE A 133 23.53 10.32 6.01
CA ILE A 133 23.48 8.94 5.56
C ILE A 133 24.07 8.85 4.14
N ARG A 134 24.85 7.82 3.87
CA ARG A 134 25.42 7.57 2.53
C ARG A 134 24.57 6.54 1.79
N ILE A 135 24.13 6.88 0.61
CA ILE A 135 23.27 6.02 -0.21
C ILE A 135 24.08 4.89 -0.83
N THR A 136 23.51 3.70 -0.85
CA THR A 136 24.15 2.50 -1.40
C THR A 136 23.69 2.21 -2.83
N ASP A 137 24.37 1.27 -3.48
CA ASP A 137 23.99 0.77 -4.79
C ASP A 137 22.59 0.14 -4.76
N GLU A 138 22.23 -0.57 -3.68
CA GLU A 138 20.94 -1.26 -3.60
C GLU A 138 19.74 -0.30 -3.66
N PHE A 139 19.87 0.89 -3.08
CA PHE A 139 18.85 1.93 -3.21
C PHE A 139 18.78 2.51 -4.62
N SER A 140 19.94 2.71 -5.25
CA SER A 140 20.00 3.21 -6.62
C SER A 140 19.37 2.21 -7.60
N GLU A 141 19.71 0.92 -7.46
CA GLU A 141 19.09 -0.17 -8.22
C GLU A 141 17.57 -0.23 -7.99
N LEU A 142 17.10 -0.02 -6.75
CA LEU A 142 15.67 0.03 -6.43
C LEU A 142 14.93 1.10 -7.24
N ILE A 143 15.47 2.32 -7.31
CA ILE A 143 14.84 3.46 -8.00
C ILE A 143 14.97 3.40 -9.53
N LEU A 144 15.89 2.59 -10.06
CA LEU A 144 16.02 2.35 -11.51
C LEU A 144 14.98 1.35 -12.05
N THR A 145 14.33 0.57 -11.18
CA THR A 145 13.28 -0.36 -11.61
C THR A 145 11.99 0.36 -12.04
N ASP A 146 11.16 -0.31 -12.85
CA ASP A 146 9.77 0.10 -13.15
C ASP A 146 8.92 0.30 -11.87
N GLN A 147 9.33 -0.31 -10.75
CA GLN A 147 8.62 -0.22 -9.47
C GLN A 147 8.87 1.10 -8.75
N SER A 148 9.86 1.90 -9.14
CA SER A 148 10.16 3.20 -8.53
C SER A 148 8.97 4.18 -8.56
N LYS A 149 8.09 4.04 -9.56
CA LYS A 149 6.83 4.81 -9.64
C LYS A 149 5.73 4.27 -8.72
N VAL A 150 5.83 3.02 -8.28
CA VAL A 150 4.81 2.31 -7.48
C VAL A 150 5.10 2.42 -5.98
N LEU A 151 6.39 2.32 -5.60
CA LEU A 151 6.83 2.31 -4.19
C LEU A 151 6.38 3.54 -3.37
N PRO A 152 6.33 4.78 -3.92
CA PRO A 152 5.78 5.92 -3.19
C PRO A 152 4.31 5.72 -2.84
N HIS A 153 3.49 5.23 -3.77
CA HIS A 153 2.07 4.96 -3.54
C HIS A 153 1.84 3.79 -2.57
N GLU A 154 2.69 2.76 -2.62
CA GLU A 154 2.70 1.66 -1.64
C GLU A 154 2.96 2.17 -0.23
N THR A 155 4.00 3.01 -0.09
CA THR A 155 4.40 3.60 1.19
C THR A 155 3.29 4.49 1.75
N GLU A 156 2.74 5.37 0.92
CA GLU A 156 1.63 6.26 1.27
C GLU A 156 0.40 5.47 1.72
N SER A 157 -0.05 4.50 0.93
CA SER A 157 -1.22 3.67 1.26
C SER A 157 -1.04 2.90 2.57
N ARG A 158 0.18 2.40 2.83
CA ARG A 158 0.49 1.74 4.09
C ARG A 158 0.44 2.73 5.25
N TRP A 159 0.99 3.92 5.09
CA TRP A 159 0.97 4.96 6.12
C TRP A 159 -0.48 5.33 6.47
N ARG A 160 -1.31 5.69 5.49
CA ARG A 160 -2.72 6.06 5.68
C ARG A 160 -3.54 5.03 6.46
N LEU A 161 -3.29 3.75 6.22
CA LEU A 161 -3.95 2.68 6.96
C LEU A 161 -3.48 2.61 8.42
N VAL A 162 -2.16 2.69 8.64
CA VAL A 162 -1.57 2.57 9.97
C VAL A 162 -1.97 3.74 10.85
N GLU A 163 -1.93 4.97 10.32
CA GLU A 163 -2.39 6.16 11.07
C GLU A 163 -3.89 6.12 11.34
N THR A 164 -4.70 5.60 10.40
CA THR A 164 -6.13 5.46 10.64
C THR A 164 -6.39 4.50 11.79
N ALA A 165 -5.69 3.36 11.84
CA ALA A 165 -5.83 2.42 12.95
C ALA A 165 -5.44 3.06 14.30
N TRP A 166 -4.35 3.83 14.34
CA TRP A 166 -3.93 4.54 15.54
C TRP A 166 -4.98 5.55 16.00
N ASP A 167 -5.44 6.40 15.09
CA ASP A 167 -6.44 7.45 15.35
C ASP A 167 -7.76 6.87 15.87
N LEU A 168 -8.15 5.71 15.37
CA LEU A 168 -9.33 4.97 15.83
C LEU A 168 -9.11 4.22 17.15
N GLY A 169 -7.87 4.16 17.66
CA GLY A 169 -7.53 3.46 18.90
C GLY A 169 -7.70 1.93 18.84
N ILE A 170 -7.75 1.36 17.64
CA ILE A 170 -7.93 -0.09 17.43
C ILE A 170 -6.66 -0.72 16.88
N SER A 171 -6.52 -2.03 17.07
CA SER A 171 -5.49 -2.77 16.34
C SER A 171 -5.73 -2.66 14.84
N ARG A 172 -4.66 -2.57 14.05
CA ARG A 172 -4.71 -2.68 12.58
C ARG A 172 -5.47 -3.93 12.13
N SER A 173 -5.41 -5.00 12.93
CA SER A 173 -6.10 -6.25 12.64
C SER A 173 -7.63 -6.19 12.83
N LEU A 174 -8.15 -5.16 13.49
CA LEU A 174 -9.57 -4.96 13.70
C LEU A 174 -10.15 -3.91 12.75
N LEU A 175 -9.32 -3.31 11.89
CA LEU A 175 -9.74 -2.31 10.93
C LEU A 175 -10.50 -2.99 9.78
N SER A 176 -11.82 -2.77 9.72
CA SER A 176 -12.64 -3.22 8.60
C SER A 176 -12.61 -2.15 7.50
N ILE A 177 -12.08 -2.51 6.34
CA ILE A 177 -11.97 -1.61 5.18
C ILE A 177 -13.07 -1.96 4.17
N HIS A 178 -13.80 -0.93 3.76
CA HIS A 178 -14.89 -0.99 2.80
C HIS A 178 -14.56 -0.10 1.61
N HIS A 179 -15.02 -0.50 0.42
CA HIS A 179 -14.99 0.35 -0.75
C HIS A 179 -16.26 1.21 -0.80
N ASN A 180 -16.12 2.49 -1.09
CA ASN A 180 -17.22 3.37 -1.46
C ASN A 180 -17.14 3.64 -2.96
N GLU A 181 -18.14 3.16 -3.69
CA GLU A 181 -18.20 3.25 -5.14
C GLU A 181 -18.40 4.69 -5.62
N GLU A 182 -19.21 5.49 -4.92
CA GLU A 182 -19.52 6.88 -5.31
C GLU A 182 -18.27 7.77 -5.36
N ASP A 183 -17.32 7.54 -4.44
CA ASP A 183 -16.12 8.35 -4.31
C ASP A 183 -14.84 7.63 -4.76
N ASP A 184 -14.94 6.36 -5.15
CA ASP A 184 -13.82 5.42 -5.32
C ASP A 184 -12.79 5.47 -4.18
N LYS A 185 -13.26 5.38 -2.93
CA LYS A 185 -12.42 5.47 -1.72
C LYS A 185 -12.53 4.23 -0.85
N LEU A 186 -11.41 3.90 -0.19
CA LEU A 186 -11.42 2.96 0.93
C LEU A 186 -11.78 3.69 2.22
N ILE A 187 -12.75 3.16 2.94
CA ILE A 187 -13.33 3.71 4.16
C ILE A 187 -13.16 2.69 5.30
N ALA A 188 -12.68 3.16 6.44
CA ALA A 188 -12.77 2.43 7.70
C ALA A 188 -14.13 2.68 8.36
N LEU A 189 -14.86 1.61 8.70
CA LEU A 189 -16.08 1.70 9.51
C LEU A 189 -15.74 1.64 11.00
N MET A 190 -16.21 2.64 11.75
CA MET A 190 -16.13 2.66 13.21
C MET A 190 -17.31 1.93 13.86
N THR A 191 -17.14 1.52 15.12
CA THR A 191 -18.16 0.86 15.97
C THR A 191 -19.43 1.69 16.20
N ASN A 192 -19.41 2.99 15.90
CA ASN A 192 -20.56 3.90 16.00
C ASN A 192 -21.14 4.30 14.61
N ASN A 193 -20.91 3.50 13.57
CA ASN A 193 -21.29 3.76 12.18
C ASN A 193 -20.66 5.02 11.55
N ARG A 194 -19.69 5.68 12.20
CA ARG A 194 -18.94 6.77 11.57
C ARG A 194 -17.93 6.20 10.56
N ARG A 195 -17.80 6.88 9.42
CA ARG A 195 -16.92 6.54 8.31
C ARG A 195 -15.67 7.42 8.37
N LYS A 196 -14.47 6.83 8.24
CA LYS A 196 -13.22 7.59 8.02
C LYS A 196 -12.58 7.15 6.72
N THR A 197 -12.37 8.09 5.80
CA THR A 197 -11.65 7.86 4.55
C THR A 197 -10.19 7.52 4.84
N VAL A 198 -9.73 6.38 4.32
CA VAL A 198 -8.35 5.93 4.46
C VAL A 198 -7.51 6.41 3.28
N THR A 199 -7.88 6.04 2.07
CA THR A 199 -7.17 6.43 0.84
C THR A 199 -8.07 6.16 -0.37
N GLY A 200 -7.69 6.66 -1.55
CA GLY A 200 -8.34 6.26 -2.80
C GLY A 200 -8.12 4.77 -3.08
N SER A 201 -9.13 4.12 -3.67
CA SER A 201 -9.11 2.68 -3.89
C SER A 201 -8.04 2.27 -4.89
N ARG A 202 -7.75 3.13 -5.87
CA ARG A 202 -6.68 2.92 -6.84
C ARG A 202 -5.32 2.89 -6.19
N GLU A 203 -5.02 3.86 -5.33
CA GLU A 203 -3.73 3.99 -4.64
C GLU A 203 -3.49 2.79 -3.73
N ALA A 204 -4.51 2.39 -2.96
CA ALA A 204 -4.45 1.19 -2.14
C ALA A 204 -4.19 -0.05 -3.02
N LEU A 205 -5.06 -0.31 -4.00
CA LEU A 205 -4.99 -1.52 -4.82
C LEU A 205 -3.73 -1.58 -5.71
N ASN A 206 -3.16 -0.43 -6.10
CA ASN A 206 -1.99 -0.36 -6.98
C ASN A 206 -0.75 -0.98 -6.36
N GLY A 207 -0.57 -0.76 -5.06
CA GLY A 207 0.50 -1.41 -4.31
C GLY A 207 0.41 -2.93 -4.28
N TYR A 208 -0.77 -3.49 -4.55
CA TYR A 208 -1.02 -4.94 -4.46
C TYR A 208 -0.93 -5.63 -5.82
N GLN A 209 -1.00 -4.85 -6.91
CA GLN A 209 -0.84 -5.35 -8.26
C GLN A 209 0.50 -4.94 -8.90
N LYS A 210 1.42 -4.39 -8.11
CA LYS A 210 2.78 -4.02 -8.53
C LYS A 210 2.79 -3.10 -9.76
N GLY A 211 1.82 -2.19 -9.85
CA GLY A 211 1.70 -1.30 -11.00
C GLY A 211 1.29 -1.99 -12.30
N ARG A 212 0.62 -3.15 -12.25
CA ARG A 212 0.19 -3.91 -13.43
C ARG A 212 -1.33 -4.15 -13.47
N CYS A 213 -1.88 -4.18 -14.69
CA CYS A 213 -3.25 -4.61 -14.93
C CYS A 213 -3.47 -6.05 -14.46
N PHE A 214 -4.54 -6.30 -13.72
CA PHE A 214 -4.88 -7.63 -13.21
C PHE A 214 -5.10 -8.63 -14.34
N TYR A 215 -5.68 -8.22 -15.46
CA TYR A 215 -6.03 -9.12 -16.55
C TYR A 215 -4.87 -9.35 -17.52
N CYS A 216 -4.36 -8.30 -18.15
CA CYS A 216 -3.32 -8.42 -19.19
C CYS A 216 -1.88 -8.28 -18.69
N GLY A 217 -1.65 -7.87 -17.43
CA GLY A 217 -0.31 -7.73 -16.86
C GLY A 217 0.50 -6.53 -17.38
N THR A 218 -0.04 -5.74 -18.32
CA THR A 218 0.57 -4.51 -18.81
C THR A 218 0.79 -3.52 -17.67
N ASN A 219 1.94 -2.84 -17.69
CA ASN A 219 2.27 -1.78 -16.74
C ASN A 219 1.22 -0.65 -16.85
N ILE A 220 0.56 -0.34 -15.73
CA ILE A 220 -0.43 0.74 -15.63
C ILE A 220 0.18 2.06 -15.13
N THR A 221 1.36 2.00 -14.51
CA THR A 221 2.08 3.17 -13.96
C THR A 221 3.05 3.82 -14.94
N ALA A 222 3.15 3.31 -16.18
CA ALA A 222 4.09 3.78 -17.20
C ALA A 222 3.54 4.87 -18.13
N LYS A 223 2.23 5.18 -18.09
CA LYS A 223 1.60 6.20 -18.95
C LYS A 223 1.67 7.59 -18.30
N GLU A 224 1.71 8.63 -19.13
CA GLU A 224 1.76 10.05 -18.71
C GLU A 224 0.60 10.43 -17.76
N ASP A 225 -0.56 9.77 -17.88
CA ASP A 225 -1.73 9.97 -17.00
C ASP A 225 -1.66 9.22 -15.65
N GLY A 226 -0.64 8.38 -15.44
CA GLY A 226 -0.45 7.60 -14.21
C GLY A 226 -1.61 6.64 -13.87
N ILE A 227 -1.87 6.48 -12.56
CA ILE A 227 -2.98 5.70 -11.97
C ILE A 227 -4.37 6.14 -12.49
N ASN A 228 -4.52 7.37 -12.99
CA ASN A 228 -5.83 7.95 -13.29
C ASN A 228 -6.50 7.33 -14.53
N ASN A 229 -5.75 6.64 -15.38
CA ASN A 229 -6.28 5.93 -16.56
C ASN A 229 -6.49 4.42 -16.28
N VAL A 230 -6.65 4.08 -15.00
CA VAL A 230 -6.88 2.73 -14.48
C VAL A 230 -8.24 2.68 -13.82
N ASP A 231 -8.96 1.58 -14.04
CA ASP A 231 -10.25 1.35 -13.41
C ASP A 231 -10.12 0.41 -12.22
N VAL A 232 -10.87 0.71 -11.16
CA VAL A 232 -11.20 -0.26 -10.12
C VAL A 232 -12.35 -1.09 -10.67
N ASP A 233 -12.05 -2.31 -11.12
CA ASP A 233 -13.02 -3.24 -11.65
C ASP A 233 -13.45 -4.25 -10.57
N HIS A 234 -14.72 -4.63 -10.62
CA HIS A 234 -15.27 -5.71 -9.82
C HIS A 234 -15.11 -7.01 -10.61
N PHE A 235 -14.24 -7.92 -10.15
CA PHE A 235 -14.02 -9.21 -10.82
C PHE A 235 -15.36 -9.94 -11.07
N PHE A 236 -16.19 -10.04 -10.04
CA PHE A 236 -17.60 -10.34 -10.13
C PHE A 236 -18.38 -9.03 -10.27
N PRO A 237 -19.02 -8.76 -11.42
CA PRO A 237 -19.61 -7.45 -11.71
C PRO A 237 -20.64 -6.98 -10.68
N HIS A 238 -20.72 -5.66 -10.48
CA HIS A 238 -21.61 -5.04 -9.50
C HIS A 238 -23.09 -5.42 -9.70
N VAL A 239 -23.54 -5.70 -10.93
CA VAL A 239 -24.91 -6.16 -11.23
C VAL A 239 -25.33 -7.42 -10.44
N LEU A 240 -24.37 -8.20 -9.94
CA LEU A 240 -24.62 -9.39 -9.10
C LEU A 240 -24.99 -9.08 -7.64
N LYS A 241 -24.88 -7.81 -7.21
CA LYS A 241 -25.05 -7.39 -5.82
C LYS A 241 -26.45 -7.62 -5.29
N GLU A 242 -27.48 -7.21 -6.00
CA GLU A 242 -28.85 -7.22 -5.45
C GLU A 242 -29.42 -8.63 -5.30
N ASN A 243 -29.14 -9.54 -6.24
CA ASN A 243 -29.90 -10.79 -6.38
C ASN A 243 -29.07 -12.07 -6.38
N VAL A 244 -27.73 -12.01 -6.37
CA VAL A 244 -26.88 -13.20 -6.54
C VAL A 244 -25.85 -13.36 -5.43
N LEU A 245 -25.05 -12.33 -5.20
CA LEU A 245 -23.88 -12.38 -4.33
C LEU A 245 -23.99 -11.46 -3.10
N GLY A 246 -24.97 -10.56 -3.05
CA GLY A 246 -25.20 -9.65 -1.94
C GLY A 246 -24.20 -8.49 -1.91
N THR A 247 -24.28 -7.68 -0.84
CA THR A 247 -23.44 -6.49 -0.64
C THR A 247 -21.94 -6.78 -0.53
N ASN A 248 -21.54 -8.03 -0.30
CA ASN A 248 -20.13 -8.42 -0.23
C ASN A 248 -19.43 -8.39 -1.60
N VAL A 249 -20.16 -8.17 -2.71
CA VAL A 249 -19.58 -7.95 -4.05
C VAL A 249 -18.63 -6.76 -4.08
N ASP A 250 -18.92 -5.73 -3.29
CA ASP A 250 -18.08 -4.52 -3.20
C ASP A 250 -16.87 -4.73 -2.27
N GLY A 251 -16.67 -5.96 -1.80
CA GLY A 251 -15.57 -6.33 -0.94
C GLY A 251 -14.23 -6.26 -1.68
N ILE A 252 -13.19 -5.88 -0.94
CA ILE A 252 -11.79 -5.79 -1.39
C ILE A 252 -11.29 -7.08 -2.07
N TRP A 253 -11.81 -8.22 -1.64
CA TRP A 253 -11.52 -9.52 -2.24
C TRP A 253 -11.88 -9.62 -3.73
N ASN A 254 -12.84 -8.81 -4.18
CA ASN A 254 -13.41 -8.78 -5.53
C ASN A 254 -12.87 -7.64 -6.39
N LEU A 255 -12.31 -6.59 -5.79
CA LEU A 255 -11.80 -5.41 -6.50
C LEU A 255 -10.41 -5.63 -7.07
N VAL A 256 -10.20 -5.24 -8.34
CA VAL A 256 -8.93 -5.34 -9.06
C VAL A 256 -8.67 -4.08 -9.88
N LEU A 257 -7.40 -3.76 -10.11
CA LEU A 257 -7.03 -2.72 -11.07
C LEU A 257 -6.96 -3.28 -12.48
N ALA A 258 -7.70 -2.68 -13.40
CA ALA A 258 -7.73 -3.05 -14.80
C ALA A 258 -7.39 -1.84 -15.68
N CYS A 259 -6.60 -2.08 -16.74
CA CYS A 259 -6.39 -1.05 -17.74
C CYS A 259 -7.67 -0.80 -18.53
N SER A 260 -7.81 0.39 -19.09
CA SER A 260 -8.97 0.79 -19.89
C SER A 260 -9.29 -0.19 -21.03
N ASN A 261 -8.29 -0.82 -21.66
CA ASN A 261 -8.51 -1.83 -22.71
C ASN A 261 -9.13 -3.14 -22.21
N CYS A 262 -8.87 -3.51 -20.96
CA CYS A 262 -9.45 -4.73 -20.37
C CYS A 262 -10.83 -4.46 -19.77
N ASN A 263 -11.03 -3.28 -19.20
CA ASN A 263 -12.26 -2.96 -18.49
C ASN A 263 -13.33 -2.30 -19.37
N ARG A 264 -12.92 -1.46 -20.32
CA ARG A 264 -13.79 -0.64 -21.18
C ARG A 264 -13.77 -1.12 -22.64
N GLY A 265 -14.63 -0.52 -23.46
CA GLY A 265 -14.68 -0.74 -24.91
C GLY A 265 -15.33 -2.07 -25.28
N THR A 266 -15.71 -2.27 -26.55
CA THR A 266 -16.53 -3.41 -27.02
C THR A 266 -15.96 -4.80 -26.72
N GLN A 267 -14.64 -4.91 -26.56
CA GLN A 267 -13.92 -6.14 -26.19
C GLN A 267 -13.58 -6.24 -24.70
N GLY A 268 -13.98 -5.26 -23.90
CA GLY A 268 -13.78 -5.22 -22.46
C GLY A 268 -14.67 -6.20 -21.69
N LYS A 269 -14.37 -6.34 -20.40
CA LYS A 269 -15.08 -7.25 -19.49
C LYS A 269 -16.53 -6.83 -19.25
N PHE A 270 -16.76 -5.57 -18.87
CA PHE A 270 -18.07 -5.09 -18.36
C PHE A 270 -18.69 -6.08 -17.35
N ASP A 271 -19.91 -6.55 -17.63
CA ASP A 271 -20.66 -7.50 -16.82
C ASP A 271 -20.36 -8.97 -17.12
N LYS A 272 -19.35 -9.28 -17.95
CA LYS A 272 -18.95 -10.68 -18.20
C LYS A 272 -18.10 -11.21 -17.05
N ILE A 273 -18.18 -12.52 -16.83
CA ILE A 273 -17.41 -13.20 -15.78
C ILE A 273 -16.02 -13.59 -16.30
N PRO A 274 -14.91 -13.14 -15.67
CA PRO A 274 -13.58 -13.58 -16.09
C PRO A 274 -13.43 -15.09 -16.02
N THR A 275 -12.70 -15.73 -16.95
CA THR A 275 -12.56 -17.19 -16.96
C THR A 275 -11.95 -17.77 -15.68
N LEU A 276 -12.09 -19.09 -15.46
CA LEU A 276 -11.52 -19.80 -14.30
C LEU A 276 -10.00 -19.57 -14.12
N LYS A 277 -9.28 -19.28 -15.21
CA LYS A 277 -7.87 -18.87 -15.16
C LYS A 277 -7.69 -17.62 -14.29
N TYR A 278 -8.54 -16.62 -14.48
CA TYR A 278 -8.52 -15.37 -13.71
C TYR A 278 -9.10 -15.54 -12.31
N LEU A 279 -10.05 -16.46 -12.10
CA LEU A 279 -10.49 -16.82 -10.74
C LEU A 279 -9.33 -17.39 -9.92
N LYS A 280 -8.54 -18.30 -10.50
CA LYS A 280 -7.33 -18.84 -9.85
C LYS A 280 -6.31 -17.73 -9.57
N LYS A 281 -6.17 -16.76 -10.48
CA LYS A 281 -5.31 -15.58 -10.26
C LYS A 281 -5.82 -14.72 -9.09
N LEU A 282 -7.14 -14.50 -9.00
CA LEU A 282 -7.78 -13.74 -7.93
C LEU A 282 -7.53 -14.42 -6.57
N TYR A 283 -7.75 -15.74 -6.51
CA TYR A 283 -7.45 -16.55 -5.33
C TYR A 283 -5.99 -16.39 -4.90
N ARG A 284 -5.02 -16.60 -5.82
CA ARG A 284 -3.59 -16.46 -5.51
C ARG A 284 -3.24 -15.07 -4.99
N ARG A 285 -3.82 -14.01 -5.60
CA ARG A 285 -3.64 -12.63 -5.15
C ARG A 285 -4.15 -12.46 -3.71
N ASN A 286 -5.37 -12.90 -3.43
CA ASN A 286 -5.97 -12.76 -2.10
C ASN A 286 -5.20 -13.57 -1.04
N GLU A 287 -4.78 -14.80 -1.35
CA GLU A 287 -3.94 -15.62 -0.46
C GLU A 287 -2.58 -14.96 -0.20
N TYR A 288 -1.95 -14.41 -1.24
CA TYR A 288 -0.68 -13.69 -1.08
C TYR A 288 -0.84 -12.51 -0.12
N LEU A 289 -1.90 -11.71 -0.25
CA LEU A 289 -2.18 -10.59 0.67
C LEU A 289 -2.43 -11.08 2.10
N ILE A 290 -3.18 -12.17 2.27
CA ILE A 290 -3.44 -12.72 3.61
C ILE A 290 -2.15 -13.22 4.28
N ASN A 291 -1.29 -13.90 3.52
CA ASN A 291 -0.07 -14.51 4.05
C ASN A 291 1.07 -13.49 4.26
N SER A 292 1.08 -12.39 3.49
CA SER A 292 2.06 -11.30 3.61
C SER A 292 1.73 -10.30 4.73
N HIS A 293 0.93 -10.68 5.74
CA HIS A 293 0.44 -9.80 6.84
C HIS A 293 0.01 -8.41 6.36
N HIS A 294 -0.59 -8.39 5.18
CA HIS A 294 -0.94 -7.17 4.50
C HIS A 294 -1.97 -6.37 5.32
N PRO A 295 -1.97 -5.02 5.29
CA PRO A 295 -3.07 -4.16 5.75
C PRO A 295 -4.48 -4.73 5.69
N LEU A 296 -4.82 -5.33 4.55
CA LEU A 296 -6.16 -5.83 4.23
C LEU A 296 -6.38 -7.28 4.63
N ARG A 297 -5.41 -7.93 5.26
CA ARG A 297 -5.47 -9.36 5.65
C ARG A 297 -6.77 -9.68 6.39
N GLU A 298 -7.07 -8.92 7.43
CA GLU A 298 -8.21 -9.22 8.30
C GLU A 298 -9.54 -8.88 7.61
N THR A 299 -9.55 -7.83 6.79
CA THR A 299 -10.68 -7.52 5.91
C THR A 299 -10.94 -8.68 4.94
N LEU A 300 -9.90 -9.20 4.28
CA LEU A 300 -10.02 -10.33 3.35
C LEU A 300 -10.46 -11.61 4.07
N ILE A 301 -9.89 -11.91 5.24
CA ILE A 301 -10.29 -13.05 6.08
C ILE A 301 -11.77 -12.91 6.50
N GLY A 302 -12.19 -11.73 6.93
CA GLY A 302 -13.57 -11.45 7.32
C GLY A 302 -14.55 -11.58 6.17
N GLN A 303 -14.18 -11.13 4.97
CA GLN A 303 -15.01 -11.16 3.77
C GLN A 303 -15.10 -12.54 3.11
N THR A 304 -14.06 -13.38 3.21
CA THR A 304 -13.93 -14.61 2.41
C THR A 304 -13.79 -15.90 3.23
N GLY A 305 -13.39 -15.83 4.50
CA GLY A 305 -13.29 -16.97 5.40
C GLY A 305 -11.93 -17.15 6.12
N ARG A 306 -11.98 -17.83 7.27
CA ARG A 306 -10.82 -18.02 8.18
C ARG A 306 -9.71 -18.91 7.62
N THR A 307 -10.05 -19.97 6.90
CA THR A 307 -9.07 -20.94 6.36
C THR A 307 -8.96 -20.81 4.86
N ALA A 308 -7.79 -21.14 4.30
CA ALA A 308 -7.58 -21.15 2.84
C ALA A 308 -8.63 -22.00 2.10
N ASN A 309 -9.01 -23.14 2.69
CA ASN A 309 -10.09 -23.99 2.16
C ASN A 309 -11.45 -23.28 2.14
N ASN A 310 -11.81 -22.56 3.22
CA ASN A 310 -13.07 -21.80 3.25
C ASN A 310 -13.06 -20.69 2.20
N ARG A 311 -11.94 -20.00 2.01
CA ARG A 311 -11.79 -18.94 1.01
C ARG A 311 -11.85 -19.47 -0.42
N ALA A 312 -11.22 -20.60 -0.70
CA ALA A 312 -11.32 -21.27 -2.00
C ALA A 312 -12.76 -21.70 -2.30
N LYS A 313 -13.45 -22.30 -1.31
CA LYS A 313 -14.88 -22.65 -1.44
C LYS A 313 -15.76 -21.43 -1.65
N PHE A 314 -15.53 -20.35 -0.91
CA PHE A 314 -16.25 -19.09 -1.06
C PHE A 314 -16.14 -18.54 -2.50
N LEU A 315 -14.93 -18.47 -3.05
CA LEU A 315 -14.70 -18.01 -4.42
C LEU A 315 -15.35 -18.94 -5.45
N ASN A 316 -15.21 -20.26 -5.29
CA ASN A 316 -15.80 -21.23 -6.21
C ASN A 316 -17.34 -21.16 -6.20
N ASN A 317 -17.95 -21.03 -5.03
CA ASN A 317 -19.40 -20.88 -4.90
C ASN A 317 -19.88 -19.56 -5.52
N SER A 318 -19.16 -18.46 -5.29
CA SER A 318 -19.46 -17.16 -5.90
C SER A 318 -19.37 -17.24 -7.42
N TYR A 319 -18.35 -17.92 -7.94
CA TYR A 319 -18.18 -18.14 -9.38
C TYR A 319 -19.32 -18.93 -9.99
N ASN A 320 -19.70 -20.06 -9.38
CA ASN A 320 -20.79 -20.89 -9.88
C ASN A 320 -22.12 -20.12 -9.92
N LYS A 321 -22.43 -19.35 -8.86
CA LYS A 321 -23.61 -18.48 -8.84
C LYS A 321 -23.58 -17.42 -9.94
N ALA A 322 -22.44 -16.76 -10.11
CA ALA A 322 -22.26 -15.72 -11.12
C ALA A 322 -22.39 -16.25 -12.55
N ILE A 323 -21.81 -17.43 -12.84
CA ILE A 323 -21.93 -18.08 -14.15
C ILE A 323 -23.36 -18.50 -14.44
N VAL A 324 -24.08 -19.05 -13.46
CA VAL A 324 -25.51 -19.39 -13.64
C VAL A 324 -26.35 -18.15 -13.92
N ALA A 325 -26.02 -17.02 -13.30
CA ALA A 325 -26.78 -15.77 -13.47
C ALA A 325 -26.48 -15.04 -14.79
N LEU A 326 -25.21 -14.92 -15.19
CA LEU A 326 -24.81 -14.07 -16.32
C LEU A 326 -24.38 -14.85 -17.57
N ILE A 327 -24.10 -16.15 -17.44
CA ILE A 327 -23.82 -17.13 -18.52
C ILE A 327 -22.52 -16.86 -19.31
N HIS A 328 -22.20 -15.62 -19.61
CA HIS A 328 -21.10 -15.20 -20.45
C HIS A 328 -19.79 -15.08 -19.68
N THR A 329 -18.74 -15.71 -20.22
CA THR A 329 -17.38 -15.57 -19.73
C THR A 329 -16.56 -14.60 -20.58
N TRP A 330 -15.46 -14.10 -20.02
CA TRP A 330 -14.56 -13.17 -20.68
C TRP A 330 -13.10 -13.44 -20.33
N GLU A 331 -12.23 -13.17 -21.31
CA GLU A 331 -10.80 -13.02 -21.11
C GLU A 331 -10.26 -11.96 -22.08
N PRO A 332 -9.18 -11.24 -21.72
CA PRO A 332 -8.62 -10.24 -22.62
C PRO A 332 -8.14 -10.91 -23.90
N SER A 333 -8.43 -10.27 -25.03
CA SER A 333 -7.90 -10.66 -26.34
C SER A 333 -6.38 -10.75 -26.22
N SER A 334 -5.81 -11.92 -26.53
CA SER A 334 -4.40 -12.22 -26.35
C SER A 334 -3.54 -11.10 -26.94
N ARG A 335 -2.91 -10.30 -26.08
CA ARG A 335 -1.68 -9.64 -26.46
C ARG A 335 -0.60 -10.69 -26.25
N LEU A 336 -0.01 -11.13 -27.36
CA LEU A 336 1.27 -11.81 -27.35
C LEU A 336 2.17 -11.04 -26.37
N ILE A 337 2.59 -11.73 -25.32
CA ILE A 337 3.68 -11.26 -24.45
C ILE A 337 4.94 -11.24 -25.29
#